data_AF-A0AA39VSA6-F1
#
_entry.id   AF-A0AA39VSA6-F1
#
_cell.length_a   1.000
_cell.length_b   1.000
_cell.length_c   1.000
_cell.angle_alpha   90.00
_cell.angle_beta   90.00
_cell.angle_gamma   90.00
#
_symmetry.space_group_name_H-M   'P 1'
#
loop_
_entity.id
_entity.type
_entity.pdbx_description
1 polymer ?
#
loop_
_entity_poly.entity_id
_entity_poly.type
_entity_poly.pdbx_seq_one_letter_code
_entity_poly.pdbx_strand_id
1 'polypeptide(L)'
;MPSREFTAAVGNWRVMECCGEDCKIDRMELRYYFKQGFPSGMRLSKDFKAKVKEWQRLPYVGPYEELVGNKTKAGMKRLEKRAVAIVHEFLSLTVEKMVEVEKISHFRKPFGIDFNIRDLFLDHPGIFYLSTKGRGIQFF
;
A
#
# COMPACT_ATOMS: atom_id res chain seq x y z
N MET A 1 -3.34 -23.47 -27.73
CA MET A 1 -4.21 -23.53 -26.54
C MET A 1 -3.99 -22.27 -25.74
N PRO A 2 -4.99 -21.37 -25.55
CA PRO A 2 -4.77 -20.17 -24.78
C PRO A 2 -4.63 -20.56 -23.30
N SER A 3 -3.53 -20.14 -22.70
CA SER A 3 -3.24 -20.31 -21.27
C SER A 3 -4.37 -19.68 -20.46
N ARG A 4 -5.11 -20.50 -19.70
CA ARG A 4 -6.08 -20.02 -18.71
C ARG A 4 -5.30 -19.32 -17.58
N GLU A 5 -5.12 -18.02 -17.72
CA GLU A 5 -4.63 -17.18 -16.63
C GLU A 5 -5.70 -17.09 -15.55
N PHE A 6 -5.50 -17.85 -14.46
CA PHE A 6 -6.29 -17.67 -13.26
C PHE A 6 -5.98 -16.30 -12.66
N THR A 7 -6.87 -15.34 -12.88
CA THR A 7 -6.77 -14.01 -12.27
C THR A 7 -7.41 -14.10 -10.89
N ALA A 8 -6.62 -13.94 -9.82
CA ALA A 8 -7.15 -13.87 -8.47
C ALA A 8 -8.21 -12.76 -8.37
N ALA A 9 -9.34 -13.02 -7.71
CA ALA A 9 -10.43 -12.04 -7.55
C ALA A 9 -9.95 -10.72 -6.91
N VAL A 10 -8.93 -10.79 -6.05
CA VAL A 10 -8.22 -9.64 -5.47
C VAL A 10 -7.66 -8.71 -6.55
N GLY A 11 -7.17 -9.25 -7.67
CA GLY A 11 -6.68 -8.47 -8.80
C GLY A 11 -7.77 -7.67 -9.50
N ASN A 12 -9.00 -8.20 -9.58
CA ASN A 12 -10.14 -7.49 -10.18
C ASN A 12 -10.68 -6.40 -9.25
N TRP A 13 -10.66 -6.62 -7.94
CA TRP A 13 -11.13 -5.64 -6.95
C TRP A 13 -10.27 -4.37 -6.91
N ARG A 14 -8.92 -4.51 -7.01
CA ARG A 14 -7.99 -3.36 -7.03
C ARG A 14 -8.17 -2.44 -8.23
N VAL A 15 -8.53 -3.00 -9.40
CA VAL A 15 -8.81 -2.21 -10.61
C VAL A 15 -10.02 -1.32 -10.40
N MET A 16 -11.07 -1.83 -9.75
CA MET A 16 -12.27 -1.03 -9.44
C MET A 16 -12.00 0.07 -8.40
N GLU A 17 -11.14 -0.16 -7.42
CA GLU A 17 -10.88 0.83 -6.37
C GLU A 17 -9.99 2.01 -6.84
N CYS A 18 -9.04 1.75 -7.75
CA CYS A 18 -8.14 2.77 -8.31
C CYS A 18 -8.80 3.67 -9.37
N CYS A 19 -9.86 3.20 -10.04
CA CYS A 19 -10.48 3.91 -11.16
C CYS A 19 -11.68 4.75 -10.71
N GLY A 20 -11.48 6.04 -10.49
CA GLY A 20 -12.51 7.03 -10.88
C GLY A 20 -12.56 7.08 -12.42
N GLU A 21 -13.71 7.44 -12.99
CA GLU A 21 -14.17 7.21 -14.38
C GLU A 21 -13.23 7.51 -15.59
N ASP A 22 -11.97 7.95 -15.43
CA ASP A 22 -11.12 8.39 -16.55
C ASP A 22 -9.62 8.05 -16.42
N CYS A 23 -9.23 6.82 -16.04
CA CYS A 23 -7.81 6.45 -15.96
C CYS A 23 -7.26 5.88 -17.28
N LYS A 24 -6.43 6.66 -18.00
CA LYS A 24 -5.64 6.24 -19.18
C LYS A 24 -4.41 5.38 -18.83
N ILE A 25 -4.54 4.46 -17.87
CA ILE A 25 -3.42 3.63 -17.39
C ILE A 25 -3.71 2.18 -17.74
N ASP A 26 -2.71 1.50 -18.32
CA ASP A 26 -2.82 0.10 -18.76
C ASP A 26 -3.20 -0.83 -17.58
N ARG A 27 -4.04 -1.83 -17.86
CA ARG A 27 -4.59 -2.77 -16.86
C ARG A 27 -3.49 -3.54 -16.12
N MET A 28 -2.34 -3.77 -16.76
CA MET A 28 -1.18 -4.44 -16.18
C MET A 28 -0.34 -3.49 -15.31
N GLU A 29 -0.27 -2.20 -15.68
CA GLU A 29 0.33 -1.17 -14.83
C GLU A 29 -0.49 -0.99 -13.55
N LEU A 30 -1.83 -0.98 -13.63
CA LEU A 30 -2.73 -0.79 -12.48
C LEU A 30 -2.71 -1.93 -11.45
N ARG A 31 -2.23 -3.13 -11.80
CA ARG A 31 -2.29 -4.32 -10.93
C ARG A 31 -1.62 -4.10 -9.55
N TYR A 32 -0.64 -3.21 -9.50
CA TYR A 32 0.15 -2.91 -8.29
C TYR A 32 -0.05 -1.50 -7.72
N TYR A 33 -1.07 -0.79 -8.21
CA TYR A 33 -1.37 0.57 -7.80
C TYR A 33 -2.26 0.56 -6.55
N PHE A 34 -2.02 1.54 -5.68
CA PHE A 34 -2.90 1.84 -4.56
C PHE A 34 -3.65 3.11 -4.90
N LYS A 35 -4.94 3.17 -4.54
CA LYS A 35 -5.71 4.40 -4.64
C LYS A 35 -5.05 5.46 -3.77
N GLN A 36 -4.87 6.66 -4.31
CA GLN A 36 -4.35 7.79 -3.54
C GLN A 36 -5.40 8.88 -3.39
N GLY A 37 -5.72 9.22 -2.15
CA GLY A 37 -6.57 10.36 -1.79
C GLY A 37 -5.73 11.43 -1.10
N PHE A 38 -5.69 12.63 -1.67
CA PHE A 38 -5.10 13.80 -1.01
C PHE A 38 -6.20 14.83 -0.72
N PRO A 39 -6.18 15.50 0.44
CA PRO A 39 -7.16 16.53 0.74
C PRO A 39 -7.01 17.71 -0.24
N SER A 40 -8.14 18.38 -0.55
CA SER A 40 -8.29 19.36 -1.65
C SER A 40 -7.39 20.62 -1.58
N GLY A 41 -6.51 20.76 -0.60
CA GLY A 41 -5.53 21.86 -0.48
C GLY A 41 -4.07 21.41 -0.37
N MET A 42 -3.79 20.10 -0.43
CA MET A 42 -2.43 19.58 -0.24
C MET A 42 -1.57 19.77 -1.50
N ARG A 43 -0.55 20.63 -1.40
CA ARG A 43 0.42 20.85 -2.47
C ARG A 43 1.55 19.84 -2.38
N LEU A 44 1.45 18.76 -3.14
CA LEU A 44 2.53 17.79 -3.28
C LEU A 44 3.65 18.35 -4.17
N SER A 45 4.89 18.26 -3.72
CA SER A 45 6.07 18.59 -4.54
C SER A 45 6.14 17.69 -5.79
N LYS A 46 6.72 18.21 -6.88
CA LYS A 46 6.97 17.44 -8.11
C LYS A 46 7.81 16.20 -7.83
N ASP A 47 8.82 16.33 -6.97
CA ASP A 47 9.72 15.23 -6.59
C ASP A 47 8.97 14.14 -5.82
N PHE A 48 8.06 14.53 -4.93
CA PHE A 48 7.23 13.58 -4.19
C PHE A 48 6.31 12.81 -5.14
N LYS A 49 5.64 13.49 -6.07
CA LYS A 49 4.80 12.83 -7.09
C LYS A 49 5.61 11.86 -7.94
N ALA A 50 6.83 12.21 -8.32
CA ALA A 50 7.72 11.34 -9.08
C ALA A 50 8.14 10.10 -8.27
N LYS A 51 8.56 10.29 -7.01
CA LYS A 51 8.91 9.19 -6.07
C LYS A 51 7.75 8.22 -5.90
N VAL A 52 6.55 8.74 -5.67
CA VAL A 52 5.33 7.95 -5.52
C VAL A 52 5.00 7.18 -6.79
N LYS A 53 5.10 7.82 -7.97
CA LYS A 53 4.87 7.15 -9.26
C LYS A 53 5.87 6.01 -9.51
N GLU A 54 7.14 6.21 -9.18
CA GLU A 54 8.17 5.16 -9.26
C GLU A 54 7.85 4.00 -8.30
N TRP A 55 7.43 4.31 -7.07
CA TRP A 55 7.08 3.31 -6.06
C TRP A 55 5.82 2.51 -6.45
N GLN A 56 4.81 3.15 -7.04
CA GLN A 56 3.60 2.45 -7.51
C GLN A 56 3.88 1.45 -8.64
N ARG A 57 4.94 1.65 -9.42
CA ARG A 57 5.35 0.71 -10.48
C ARG A 57 6.07 -0.54 -9.98
N LEU A 58 6.53 -0.55 -8.73
CA LEU A 58 7.24 -1.71 -8.19
C LEU A 58 6.33 -2.96 -8.18
N PRO A 59 6.84 -4.16 -8.44
CA PRO A 59 6.02 -5.36 -8.38
C PRO A 59 5.53 -5.60 -6.96
N TYR A 60 4.27 -6.02 -6.83
CA TYR A 60 3.76 -6.52 -5.56
C TYR A 60 4.25 -7.95 -5.36
N VAL A 61 5.05 -8.16 -4.32
CA VAL A 61 5.51 -9.49 -3.91
C VAL A 61 4.46 -10.08 -2.99
N GLY A 62 4.00 -11.29 -3.30
CA GLY A 62 2.95 -11.96 -2.53
C GLY A 62 3.36 -12.22 -1.07
N PRO A 63 2.41 -12.32 -0.13
CA PRO A 63 2.72 -12.56 1.28
C PRO A 63 3.49 -13.86 1.53
N TYR A 64 3.36 -14.84 0.62
CA TYR A 64 4.01 -16.15 0.68
C TYR A 64 5.30 -16.26 -0.15
N GLU A 65 5.66 -15.21 -0.91
CA GLU A 65 6.91 -15.23 -1.66
C GLU A 65 8.07 -14.86 -0.71
N GLU A 66 9.05 -15.76 -0.62
CA GLU A 66 10.22 -15.57 0.23
C GLU A 66 11.08 -14.43 -0.32
N LEU A 67 11.12 -13.32 0.42
CA LEU A 67 11.98 -12.18 0.11
C LEU A 67 13.42 -12.55 0.48
N VAL A 68 14.06 -13.32 -0.39
CA VAL A 68 15.48 -13.65 -0.27
C VAL A 68 16.27 -12.33 -0.20
N GLY A 69 17.01 -12.20 0.90
CA GLY A 69 17.56 -10.96 1.40
C GLY A 69 18.15 -10.06 0.33
N ASN A 70 17.69 -8.82 0.30
CA ASN A 70 18.38 -7.77 -0.42
C ASN A 70 18.49 -6.56 0.50
N LYS A 71 19.63 -6.46 1.21
CA LYS A 71 20.09 -5.23 1.89
C LYS A 71 20.42 -4.10 0.89
N THR A 72 19.93 -4.19 -0.34
CA THR A 72 20.05 -3.18 -1.38
C THR A 72 18.89 -2.21 -1.26
N LYS A 73 19.11 -0.96 -1.69
CA LYS A 73 18.05 0.08 -1.69
C LYS A 73 16.79 -0.35 -2.44
N ALA A 74 16.94 -1.16 -3.50
CA ALA A 74 15.82 -1.71 -4.26
C ALA A 74 15.04 -2.79 -3.47
N GLY A 75 15.73 -3.62 -2.68
CA GLY A 75 15.11 -4.61 -1.80
C GLY A 75 14.27 -3.95 -0.70
N MET A 76 14.78 -2.87 -0.10
CA MET A 76 14.03 -2.08 0.90
C MET A 76 12.73 -1.51 0.34
N LYS A 77 12.76 -0.90 -0.86
CA LYS A 77 11.53 -0.39 -1.50
C LYS A 77 10.48 -1.49 -1.78
N ARG A 78 10.91 -2.72 -2.09
CA ARG A 78 10.01 -3.87 -2.28
C ARG A 78 9.42 -4.36 -0.95
N LEU A 79 10.25 -4.44 0.09
CA LEU A 79 9.81 -4.78 1.45
C LEU A 79 8.80 -3.74 1.97
N GLU A 80 9.05 -2.46 1.71
CA GLU A 80 8.14 -1.36 2.05
C GLU A 80 6.80 -1.52 1.32
N LYS A 81 6.83 -1.80 0.01
CA LYS A 81 5.61 -2.07 -0.78
C LYS A 81 4.80 -3.26 -0.25
N ARG A 82 5.49 -4.32 0.19
CA ARG A 82 4.83 -5.47 0.84
C ARG A 82 4.19 -5.07 2.17
N ALA A 83 4.89 -4.30 3.00
CA ALA A 83 4.36 -3.82 4.28
C ALA A 83 3.10 -2.97 4.08
N VAL A 84 3.12 -2.00 3.14
CA VAL A 84 1.96 -1.17 2.79
C VAL A 84 0.79 -2.04 2.35
N ALA A 85 1.04 -3.03 1.49
CA ALA A 85 -0.02 -3.91 1.02
C ALA A 85 -0.65 -4.76 2.13
N ILE A 86 0.16 -5.35 3.02
CA ILE A 86 -0.33 -6.15 4.15
C ILE A 86 -1.22 -5.29 5.04
N VAL A 87 -0.76 -4.07 5.36
CA VAL A 87 -1.54 -3.14 6.19
C VAL A 87 -2.83 -2.73 5.47
N HIS A 88 -2.78 -2.43 4.18
CA HIS A 88 -3.95 -2.09 3.39
C HIS A 88 -4.99 -3.22 3.34
N GLU A 89 -4.54 -4.46 3.12
CA GLU A 89 -5.41 -5.64 3.15
C GLU A 89 -5.98 -5.89 4.54
N PHE A 90 -5.15 -5.76 5.58
CA PHE A 90 -5.58 -5.88 6.97
C PHE A 90 -6.67 -4.87 7.33
N LEU A 91 -6.49 -3.60 6.94
CA LEU A 91 -7.52 -2.56 7.12
C LEU A 91 -8.77 -2.85 6.30
N SER A 92 -8.64 -3.41 5.09
CA SER A 92 -9.79 -3.79 4.27
C SER A 92 -10.61 -4.95 4.88
N LEU A 93 -10.01 -5.73 5.78
CA LEU A 93 -10.69 -6.77 6.55
C LEU A 93 -11.39 -6.21 7.80
N THR A 94 -11.05 -5.00 8.27
CA THR A 94 -11.74 -4.37 9.40
C THR A 94 -12.99 -3.63 8.93
N VAL A 95 -14.05 -3.67 9.73
CA VAL A 95 -15.35 -3.07 9.38
C VAL A 95 -15.23 -1.56 9.15
N GLU A 96 -14.49 -0.88 10.03
CA GLU A 96 -14.34 0.58 9.99
C GLU A 96 -13.20 1.02 9.07
N LYS A 97 -12.39 0.09 8.53
CA LYS A 97 -11.10 0.38 7.88
C LYS A 97 -10.15 1.21 8.74
N MET A 98 -10.37 1.21 10.06
CA MET A 98 -9.56 1.91 11.05
C MET A 98 -8.97 0.93 12.05
N VAL A 99 -7.79 1.28 12.57
CA VAL A 99 -7.16 0.60 13.70
C VAL A 99 -6.19 1.57 14.38
N GLU A 100 -5.75 1.24 15.59
CA GLU A 100 -4.75 2.04 16.31
C GLU A 100 -3.32 1.64 15.90
N VAL A 101 -2.42 2.63 15.77
CA VAL A 101 -0.98 2.39 15.45
C VAL A 101 -0.37 1.34 16.37
N GLU A 102 -0.65 1.41 17.67
CA GLU A 102 -0.05 0.54 18.68
C GLU A 102 -0.45 -0.91 18.45
N LYS A 103 -1.71 -1.15 18.08
CA LYS A 103 -2.21 -2.49 17.74
C LYS A 103 -1.49 -3.07 16.54
N ILE A 104 -1.32 -2.31 15.45
CA ILE A 104 -0.55 -2.77 14.27
C ILE A 104 0.91 -3.04 14.65
N SER A 105 1.51 -2.18 15.49
CA SER A 105 2.90 -2.33 15.93
C SER A 105 3.17 -3.69 16.60
N HIS A 106 2.20 -4.23 17.33
CA HIS A 106 2.30 -5.58 17.91
C HIS A 106 2.33 -6.70 16.85
N PHE A 107 1.65 -6.51 15.72
CA PHE A 107 1.60 -7.50 14.63
C PHE A 107 2.77 -7.38 13.64
N ARG A 108 3.67 -6.42 13.85
CA ARG A 108 4.85 -6.21 13.00
C ARG A 108 5.69 -7.48 12.81
N LYS A 109 5.96 -8.22 13.90
CA LYS A 109 6.75 -9.47 13.88
C LYS A 109 6.02 -10.60 13.12
N PRO A 110 4.74 -10.93 13.43
CA PRO A 110 3.97 -11.91 12.67
C PRO A 110 3.93 -11.67 11.16
N PHE A 111 3.85 -10.41 10.73
CA PHE A 111 3.80 -10.08 9.30
C PHE A 111 5.17 -9.97 8.62
N GLY A 112 6.27 -10.11 9.37
CA GLY A 112 7.63 -9.93 8.86
C GLY A 112 7.86 -8.50 8.33
N ILE A 113 7.28 -7.51 9.00
CA ILE A 113 7.44 -6.10 8.63
C ILE A 113 8.63 -5.54 9.43
N ASP A 114 9.73 -5.21 8.76
CA ASP A 114 10.88 -4.60 9.44
C ASP A 114 10.85 -3.06 9.43
N PHE A 115 9.69 -2.45 9.15
CA PHE A 115 9.52 -0.99 9.18
C PHE A 115 8.83 -0.50 10.44
N ASN A 116 9.22 0.69 10.89
CA ASN A 116 8.43 1.41 11.86
C ASN A 116 7.10 1.79 11.21
N ILE A 117 6.01 1.30 11.82
CA ILE A 117 4.66 1.46 11.32
C ILE A 117 4.30 2.94 11.19
N ARG A 118 4.71 3.80 12.14
CA ARG A 118 4.45 5.25 12.05
C ARG A 118 5.12 5.88 10.83
N ASP A 119 6.38 5.53 10.58
CA ASP A 119 7.15 6.08 9.46
C ASP A 119 6.54 5.62 8.13
N LEU A 120 6.12 4.35 8.04
CA LEU A 120 5.41 3.83 6.87
C LEU A 120 4.16 4.65 6.52
N PHE A 121 3.41 5.09 7.53
CA PHE A 121 2.21 5.90 7.32
C PHE A 121 2.53 7.34 6.89
N LEU A 122 3.58 7.91 7.47
CA LEU A 122 4.05 9.25 7.10
C LEU A 122 4.64 9.29 5.69
N ASP A 123 5.27 8.21 5.23
CA ASP A 123 5.81 8.08 3.88
C ASP A 123 4.72 7.91 2.81
N HIS A 124 3.53 7.40 3.19
CA HIS A 124 2.41 7.10 2.28
C HIS A 124 1.09 7.82 2.65
N PRO A 125 1.08 9.16 2.77
CA PRO A 125 -0.08 9.93 3.23
C PRO A 125 -1.24 9.96 2.22
N GLY A 126 -1.00 9.55 0.98
CA GLY A 126 -2.05 9.40 -0.02
C GLY A 126 -2.82 8.10 0.12
N ILE A 127 -2.24 7.08 0.75
CA ILE A 127 -2.85 5.75 0.90
C ILE A 127 -3.46 5.62 2.29
N PHE A 128 -2.72 6.07 3.31
CA PHE A 128 -3.15 5.99 4.70
C PHE A 128 -3.39 7.39 5.24
N TYR A 129 -4.53 7.55 5.90
CA TYR A 129 -4.80 8.78 6.64
C TYR A 129 -4.43 8.61 8.11
N LEU A 130 -3.66 9.53 8.69
CA LEU A 130 -3.35 9.53 10.12
C LEU A 130 -4.25 10.55 10.85
N SER A 131 -5.12 10.08 11.75
CA SER A 131 -5.93 10.95 12.61
C SER A 131 -5.45 10.88 14.07
N THR A 132 -5.17 12.04 14.66
CA THR A 132 -4.89 12.16 16.10
C THR A 132 -6.16 12.57 16.84
N LYS A 133 -7.15 11.68 16.95
CA LYS A 133 -8.38 11.94 17.70
C LYS A 133 -8.37 11.19 19.03
N GLY A 134 -7.93 11.87 20.10
CA GLY A 134 -8.06 11.47 21.52
C GLY A 134 -7.42 10.13 21.92
N ARG A 135 -6.47 10.15 22.87
CA ARG A 135 -5.72 9.01 23.46
C ARG A 135 -5.03 8.00 22.52
N GLY A 136 -5.34 7.96 21.22
CA GLY A 136 -4.72 7.07 20.24
C GLY A 136 -4.73 7.67 18.83
N ILE A 137 -3.89 7.11 17.95
CA ILE A 137 -3.77 7.52 16.55
C ILE A 137 -4.51 6.50 15.68
N GLN A 138 -5.51 6.95 14.90
CA GLN A 138 -6.42 6.12 14.10
C GLN A 138 -6.16 6.28 12.59
N PHE A 139 -6.46 5.24 11.80
CA PHE A 139 -6.29 5.21 10.33
C PHE A 139 -7.59 5.19 9.54
N PHE A 140 -7.60 5.68 8.29
CA PHE A 140 -8.57 5.31 7.24
C PHE A 140 -7.82 4.76 6.03
#